data_AF-A0A6C0PA89-F1
#
_entry.id   AF-A0A6C0PA89-F1
#
_cell.length_a   1.000
_cell.length_b   1.000
_cell.length_c   1.000
_cell.angle_alpha   90.00
_cell.angle_beta   90.00
_cell.angle_gamma   90.00
#
_symmetry.space_group_name_H-M   'P 1'
#
loop_
_entity.id
_entity.type
_entity.pdbx_description
1 polymer ?
#
loop_
_entity_poly.entity_id
_entity_poly.type
_entity_poly.pdbx_seq_one_letter_code
_entity_poly.pdbx_strand_id
1 'polypeptide(L)' 'MPKARLTHIRRAIERKRKEMHTLSDRFGIQSEIVIRKSQELDGLLNRYDQLGIPVKK' A
#
# COMPACT_ATOMS: atom_id res chain seq x y z
N MET A 1 24.12 3.65 0.14
CA MET A 1 23.00 4.19 0.95
C MET A 1 21.60 3.75 0.43
N PRO A 2 21.17 2.47 0.54
CA PRO A 2 19.84 2.04 0.06
C PRO A 2 18.71 1.97 1.12
N LYS A 3 19.03 1.94 2.42
CA LYS A 3 18.05 1.66 3.49
C LYS A 3 16.98 2.74 3.72
N ALA A 4 17.30 4.02 3.45
CA ALA A 4 16.40 5.15 3.73
C ALA A 4 15.19 5.27 2.78
N ARG A 5 15.31 4.77 1.54
CA ARG A 5 14.20 4.77 0.57
C ARG A 5 13.18 3.67 0.89
N LEU A 6 13.68 2.50 1.29
CA LEU A 6 12.86 1.35 1.71
C LEU A 6 12.01 1.67 2.95
N THR A 7 12.58 2.35 3.94
CA THR A 7 11.83 2.75 5.15
C THR A 7 10.72 3.75 4.85
N HIS A 8 10.94 4.69 3.92
CA HIS A 8 9.90 5.63 3.50
C HIS A 8 8.74 4.94 2.80
N ILE A 9 9.03 4.03 1.87
CA ILE A 9 7.99 3.31 1.11
C ILE A 9 7.21 2.36 2.01
N ARG A 10 7.89 1.65 2.94
CA ARG A 10 7.21 0.82 3.93
C ARG A 10 6.24 1.62 4.80
N ARG A 11 6.63 2.81 5.26
CA ARG A 11 5.74 3.72 6.00
C ARG A 11 4.57 4.20 5.15
N ALA A 12 4.76 4.44 3.86
CA ALA A 12 3.69 4.80 2.95
C ALA A 12 2.68 3.67 2.76
N ILE A 13 3.16 2.43 2.57
CA ILE A 13 2.33 1.21 2.48
C ILE A 13 1.47 1.04 3.74
N GLU A 14 2.08 1.11 4.92
CA GLU A 14 1.36 0.93 6.19
C GLU A 14 0.29 2.00 6.42
N ARG A 15 0.57 3.27 6.08
CA ARG A 15 -0.43 4.34 6.14
C ARG A 15 -1.59 4.08 5.20
N LYS A 16 -1.29 3.69 3.96
CA LYS A 16 -2.31 3.42 2.93
C LYS A 16 -3.15 2.18 3.27
N ARG A 17 -2.54 1.15 3.86
CA ARG A 17 -3.26 -0.03 4.39
C ARG A 17 -4.27 0.37 5.48
N LYS A 18 -3.87 1.20 6.45
CA LYS A 18 -4.78 1.70 7.49
C LYS A 18 -5.92 2.53 6.91
N GLU A 19 -5.60 3.43 5.98
CA GLU A 19 -6.61 4.24 5.26
C GLU A 19 -7.63 3.34 4.55
N MET A 20 -7.17 2.30 3.85
CA MET A 20 -8.05 1.33 3.21
C MET A 20 -8.96 0.60 4.20
N HIS A 21 -8.43 0.14 5.34
CA HIS A 21 -9.26 -0.51 6.37
C HIS A 21 -10.36 0.43 6.89
N THR A 22 -10.01 1.69 7.22
CA THR A 22 -11.01 2.67 7.65
C THR A 22 -12.07 2.93 6.57
N LEU A 23 -11.67 2.98 5.30
CA LEU A 23 -12.60 3.19 4.20
C LEU A 23 -13.44 1.94 3.89
N SER A 24 -12.88 0.73 4.02
CA SER A 24 -13.62 -0.52 3.83
C SER A 24 -14.69 -0.69 4.89
N ASP A 25 -14.39 -0.30 6.14
CA ASP A 25 -15.35 -0.37 7.24
C ASP A 25 -16.49 0.63 7.04
N ARG A 26 -16.21 1.78 6.42
CA ARG A 26 -17.18 2.85 6.20
C ARG A 26 -18.02 2.70 4.94
N PHE A 27 -17.43 2.24 3.84
CA PHE A 27 -18.05 2.24 2.51
C PHE A 27 -18.22 0.84 1.91
N GLY A 28 -17.63 -0.19 2.53
CA GLY A 28 -17.57 -1.53 1.99
C GLY A 28 -16.41 -1.73 1.00
N ILE A 29 -15.91 -2.96 0.92
CA ILE A 29 -14.74 -3.33 0.11
C ILE A 29 -14.95 -3.14 -1.41
N GLN A 30 -16.20 -3.16 -1.88
CA GLN A 30 -16.56 -2.99 -3.28
C GLN A 30 -16.82 -1.52 -3.67
N SER A 31 -16.72 -0.59 -2.72
CA SER A 31 -16.84 0.83 -3.02
C SER A 31 -15.73 1.27 -3.97
N GLU A 32 -16.08 2.06 -4.98
CA GLU A 32 -15.13 2.60 -5.95
C GLU A 32 -13.97 3.36 -5.26
N ILE A 33 -14.26 4.02 -4.14
CA ILE A 33 -13.24 4.72 -3.33
C ILE A 33 -12.22 3.73 -2.78
N VAL A 34 -12.67 2.59 -2.25
CA VAL A 34 -11.79 1.55 -1.68
C VAL A 34 -10.99 0.86 -2.77
N ILE A 35 -11.61 0.59 -3.92
CA ILE A 35 -10.95 0.00 -5.10
C ILE A 35 -9.85 0.93 -5.64
N ARG A 36 -10.11 2.24 -5.77
CA ARG A 36 -9.07 3.20 -6.19
C ARG A 36 -7.90 3.23 -5.20
N LYS A 37 -8.19 3.15 -3.90
CA LYS A 37 -7.15 3.11 -2.85
C LYS A 37 -6.37 1.79 -2.84
N SER A 38 -6.96 0.67 -3.23
CA SER A 38 -6.23 -0.59 -3.40
C SER A 38 -5.26 -0.53 -4.57
N GLN A 39 -5.64 0.09 -5.68
CA GLN A 39 -4.74 0.30 -6.82
C GLN A 39 -3.55 1.21 -6.46
N GLU A 40 -3.78 2.26 -5.66
CA GLU A 40 -2.69 3.10 -5.12
C GLU A 40 -1.73 2.27 -4.25
N LEU A 41 -2.26 1.39 -3.39
CA LEU A 41 -1.49 0.52 -2.52
C LEU A 41 -0.67 -0.49 -3.33
N ASP A 42 -1.25 -1.11 -4.36
CA ASP A 42 -0.55 -2.03 -5.26
C ASP A 42 0.61 -1.34 -5.97
N GLY A 43 0.44 -0.09 -6.41
CA GLY A 43 1.52 0.71 -6.98
C GLY A 43 2.68 0.93 -6.01
N LEU A 44 2.40 1.14 -4.71
CA LEU A 44 3.43 1.26 -3.68
C LEU A 44 4.12 -0.07 -3.38
N LEU A 45 3.36 -1.18 -3.36
CA LEU A 45 3.89 -2.52 -3.16
C LEU A 45 4.81 -2.93 -4.31
N ASN A 46 4.41 -2.68 -5.55
CA ASN A 46 5.24 -2.95 -6.73
C ASN A 46 6.55 -2.15 -6.69
N ARG A 47 6.50 -0.87 -6.30
CA ARG A 47 7.71 -0.05 -6.13
C ARG A 47 8.60 -0.57 -5.00
N TYR A 48 8.02 -1.09 -3.93
CA TYR A 48 8.77 -1.70 -2.83
C TYR A 48 9.44 -3.01 -3.26
N ASP A 49 8.73 -3.85 -4.01
CA ASP A 49 9.22 -5.12 -4.57
C ASP A 49 10.40 -4.89 -5.52
N GLN A 50 10.27 -3.91 -6.44
CA GLN A 50 11.34 -3.48 -7.34
C GLN A 50 12.60 -2.96 -6.61
N LEU A 51 12.46 -2.50 -5.36
CA LEU A 51 13.58 -2.04 -4.53
C LEU A 51 14.24 -3.18 -3.73
N GLY A 52 13.80 -4.42 -3.93
CA GLY A 52 14.55 -5.62 -3.52
C GLY A 52 14.03 -6.33 -2.27
N ILE A 53 12.73 -6.26 -1.95
CA ILE A 53 12.12 -7.11 -0.92
C ILE A 53 10.94 -7.86 -1.53
N PRO A 54 11.13 -9.15 -1.89
CA PRO A 54 10.04 -9.99 -2.38
C PRO A 54 8.97 -10.11 -1.29
N VAL A 55 7.82 -9.49 -1.51
CA VAL A 55 6.62 -9.79 -0.71
C VAL A 55 6.15 -11.14 -1.22
N LYS A 56 6.53 -12.22 -0.52
CA LYS A 56 6.09 -13.59 -0.84
C LYS A 56 4.57 -13.59 -1.00
N LYS A 57 4.12 -13.97 -2.20
CA LYS A 57 2.74 -14.35 -2.50
C LYS A 57 2.33 -15.55 -1.64
#